data_AF-A0A4Y2T5B8-F1
#
_entry.id   AF-A0A4Y2T5B8-F1
#
_cell.length_a   1.000
_cell.length_b   1.000
_cell.length_c   1.000
_cell.angle_alpha   90.00
_cell.angle_beta   90.00
_cell.angle_gamma   90.00
#
_symmetry.space_group_name_H-M   'P 1'
#
loop_
_entity.id
_entity.type
_entity.pdbx_description
1 polymer ?
#
loop_
_entity_poly.entity_id
_entity_poly.type
_entity_poly.pdbx_seq_one_letter_code
_entity_poly.pdbx_strand_id
1 'polypeptide(L)' 'MLIASKKRLLAVHENQRDEIVKNIVYKTPVPSLDELKPRIVTAIQNVIPQMLENTWREIEFRLYVLLATKGSHVQVH' A
#
# COMPACT_ATOMS: atom_id res chain seq x y z
N MET A 1 -1.30 -11.41 -25.94
CA MET A 1 -2.37 -11.50 -24.91
C MET A 1 -1.85 -11.75 -23.48
N LEU A 2 -0.69 -12.38 -23.27
CA LEU A 2 -0.19 -12.76 -21.93
C LEU A 2 0.30 -11.57 -21.06
N ILE A 3 0.83 -10.52 -21.69
CA ILE A 3 1.44 -9.36 -21.00
C ILE A 3 0.38 -8.48 -20.30
N ALA A 4 -0.80 -8.33 -20.90
CA ALA A 4 -1.89 -7.52 -20.34
C ALA A 4 -2.49 -8.16 -19.07
N SER A 5 -2.58 -9.49 -18.99
CA SER A 5 -3.07 -10.20 -17.80
C SER A 5 -2.10 -10.11 -16.62
N LYS A 6 -0.79 -10.14 -16.86
CA LYS A 6 0.21 -9.98 -15.79
C LYS A 6 0.18 -8.57 -15.20
N LYS A 7 -0.02 -7.55 -16.05
CA LYS A 7 -0.15 -6.14 -15.63
C LYS A 7 -1.42 -5.89 -14.81
N ARG A 8 -2.54 -6.53 -15.16
CA ARG A 8 -3.77 -6.51 -14.35
C ARG A 8 -3.62 -7.22 -13.00
N LEU A 9 -2.94 -8.36 -12.95
CA LEU A 9 -2.66 -9.07 -11.70
C LEU A 9 -1.74 -8.27 -10.76
N LEU A 10 -0.74 -7.57 -11.32
CA LEU A 10 0.11 -6.66 -10.56
C LEU A 10 -0.70 -5.47 -10.02
N ALA A 11 -1.53 -4.83 -10.84
CA ALA A 11 -2.37 -3.70 -10.43
C ALA A 11 -3.43 -4.06 -9.36
N VAL A 12 -3.96 -5.29 -9.37
CA VAL A 12 -4.85 -5.80 -8.30
C VAL A 12 -4.08 -6.00 -6.99
N HIS A 13 -2.82 -6.44 -7.06
CA HIS A 13 -1.94 -6.57 -5.88
C HIS A 13 -1.36 -5.22 -5.39
N GLU A 14 -1.29 -4.20 -6.26
CA GLU A 14 -0.71 -2.89 -5.96
C GLU A 14 -1.73 -1.98 -5.27
N ASN A 15 -2.98 -1.95 -5.74
CA ASN A 15 -4.08 -1.25 -5.06
C ASN A 15 -4.43 -1.86 -3.68
N GLN A 16 -3.94 -3.07 -3.40
CA GLN A 16 -4.14 -3.74 -2.11
C GLN A 16 -3.06 -3.35 -1.07
N ARG A 17 -1.96 -2.70 -1.46
CA ARG A 17 -0.81 -2.46 -0.57
C ARG A 17 -0.96 -1.25 0.35
N ASP A 18 -1.51 -0.14 -0.12
CA ASP A 18 -1.69 1.08 0.69
C ASP A 18 -2.89 1.04 1.63
N GLU A 19 -3.76 0.04 1.46
CA GLU A 19 -5.03 -0.01 2.18
C GLU A 19 -5.08 -1.12 3.24
N ILE A 20 -4.02 -1.90 3.53
CA ILE A 20 -4.16 -2.99 4.54
C ILE A 20 -4.45 -2.43 5.94
N VAL A 21 -3.64 -1.49 6.42
CA VAL A 21 -3.86 -0.89 7.75
C VAL A 21 -5.20 -0.17 7.79
N LYS A 22 -5.49 0.64 6.76
CA LYS A 22 -6.72 1.43 6.68
C LYS A 22 -7.97 0.53 6.52
N ASN A 23 -7.92 -0.52 5.72
CA ASN A 23 -9.00 -1.50 5.57
C ASN A 23 -9.27 -2.27 6.86
N ILE A 24 -8.26 -2.53 7.69
CA ILE A 24 -8.47 -3.16 9.00
C ILE A 24 -9.03 -2.13 9.99
N VAL A 25 -8.40 -0.96 10.09
CA VAL A 25 -8.77 0.10 11.05
C VAL A 25 -10.14 0.69 10.77
N TYR A 26 -10.60 0.72 9.51
CA TYR A 26 -11.89 1.32 9.12
C TYR A 26 -12.84 0.36 8.39
N LYS A 27 -12.60 -0.96 8.46
CA LYS A 27 -13.52 -2.00 7.95
C LYS A 27 -14.98 -1.75 8.32
N THR A 28 -15.18 -1.35 9.57
CA THR A 28 -16.45 -0.88 10.14
C THR A 28 -16.29 0.52 10.71
N PRO A 29 -17.38 1.31 10.86
CA PRO A 29 -17.34 2.58 11.57
C PRO A 29 -16.69 2.44 12.94
N VAL A 30 -15.94 3.47 13.35
CA VAL A 30 -15.25 3.51 14.65
C VAL A 30 -15.99 4.50 15.54
N PRO A 31 -16.77 4.06 16.54
CA PRO A 31 -17.63 4.93 17.33
C PRO A 31 -16.89 5.71 18.43
N SER A 32 -15.68 5.29 18.80
CA SER A 32 -14.91 5.92 19.89
C SER A 32 -13.40 5.74 19.74
N LEU A 33 -12.63 6.55 20.46
CA LEU A 33 -11.17 6.40 20.54
C LEU A 33 -10.74 5.10 21.25
N ASP A 34 -11.56 4.61 22.17
CA ASP A 34 -11.28 3.36 22.90
C ASP A 34 -11.41 2.14 22.00
N GLU A 35 -12.24 2.20 20.95
CA GLU A 35 -12.31 1.18 19.91
C GLU A 35 -11.27 1.38 18.80
N LEU A 36 -10.85 2.63 18.55
CA LEU A 36 -9.85 2.94 17.53
C LEU A 36 -8.47 2.36 17.87
N LYS A 37 -8.01 2.58 19.12
CA LYS A 37 -6.69 2.15 19.59
C LYS A 37 -6.42 0.65 19.38
N PRO A 38 -7.28 -0.28 19.85
CA PRO A 38 -7.04 -1.71 19.65
C PRO A 38 -7.08 -2.10 18.17
N ARG A 39 -7.91 -1.48 17.34
CA ARG A 39 -7.95 -1.75 15.89
C ARG A 39 -6.66 -1.34 15.19
N ILE A 40 -6.04 -0.22 15.59
CA ILE A 40 -4.72 0.18 15.09
C ILE A 40 -3.66 -0.85 15.51
N VAL A 41 -3.66 -1.27 16.77
CA VAL A 41 -2.72 -2.30 17.26
C VAL A 41 -2.87 -3.59 16.46
N THR A 42 -4.11 -4.08 16.28
CA THR A 42 -4.39 -5.27 15.46
C THR A 42 -3.93 -5.08 14.01
N ALA A 43 -4.20 -3.92 13.41
CA ALA A 43 -3.78 -3.65 12.04
C ALA A 43 -2.25 -3.69 11.89
N ILE A 44 -1.51 -3.10 12.83
CA ILE A 44 -0.04 -3.14 12.87
C ILE A 44 0.46 -4.58 13.05
N GLN A 45 -0.15 -5.37 13.93
CA GLN A 45 0.22 -6.78 14.14
C GLN A 45 -0.01 -7.66 12.88
N ASN A 46 -0.93 -7.26 12.00
CA ASN A 46 -1.17 -7.94 10.72
C ASN A 46 -0.20 -7.53 9.61
N VAL A 47 0.66 -6.52 9.84
CA VAL A 47 1.71 -6.16 8.89
C VAL A 47 2.82 -7.21 8.96
N ILE A 48 2.97 -7.98 7.88
CA ILE A 48 4.07 -8.95 7.75
C ILE A 48 5.34 -8.27 7.24
N PRO A 49 6.55 -8.74 7.60
CA PRO A 49 7.81 -8.14 7.15
C PRO A 49 7.91 -7.95 5.63
N GLN A 50 7.38 -8.91 4.84
CA GLN A 50 7.38 -8.82 3.38
C GLN A 50 6.64 -7.57 2.85
N MET A 51 5.60 -7.11 3.55
CA MET A 51 4.89 -5.88 3.17
C MET A 51 5.80 -4.67 3.31
N LEU A 52 6.57 -4.59 4.41
CA LEU A 52 7.53 -3.51 4.64
C LEU A 52 8.64 -3.51 3.59
N GLU A 53 9.17 -4.69 3.25
CA GLU A 53 10.16 -4.83 2.18
C GLU A 53 9.62 -4.37 0.82
N ASN A 54 8.37 -4.71 0.50
CA ASN A 54 7.74 -4.31 -0.75
C ASN A 54 7.51 -2.79 -0.80
N THR A 55 7.05 -2.19 0.30
CA THR A 55 6.91 -0.73 0.42
C THR A 55 8.27 -0.04 0.28
N TRP A 56 9.35 -0.59 0.85
CA TRP A 56 10.68 -0.05 0.70
C TRP A 56 11.14 -0.05 -0.77
N ARG A 57 10.99 -1.18 -1.47
CA ARG A 57 11.32 -1.29 -2.91
C ARG A 57 10.50 -0.30 -3.76
N GLU A 58 9.24 -0.06 -3.41
CA GLU A 58 8.40 0.89 -4.10
C GLU A 58 8.87 2.35 -3.89
N ILE A 59 9.30 2.71 -2.69
CA ILE A 59 9.89 4.02 -2.40
C ILE A 59 11.16 4.22 -3.25
N GLU A 60 12.06 3.24 -3.28
CA GLU A 60 13.28 3.29 -4.10
C GLU A 60 12.95 3.48 -5.59
N PHE A 61 11.98 2.73 -6.11
CA PHE A 61 11.52 2.86 -7.48
C PHE A 61 10.94 4.25 -7.77
N ARG A 62 10.07 4.76 -6.89
CA ARG A 62 9.46 6.10 -7.06
C ARG A 62 10.50 7.21 -7.00
N LEU A 63 11.52 7.10 -6.14
CA LEU A 63 12.64 8.04 -6.11
C LEU A 63 13.45 8.01 -7.42
N TYR A 64 13.70 6.82 -7.96
CA TYR A 64 14.35 6.70 -9.27
C TYR A 64 13.54 7.37 -10.38
N VAL A 65 12.22 7.16 -10.42
CA VAL A 65 11.31 7.81 -11.38
C VAL A 65 11.32 9.33 -11.21
N LEU A 66 11.28 9.83 -9.98
CA LEU A 66 11.34 11.28 -9.71
C LEU A 66 12.64 11.90 -10.25
N LEU A 67 13.78 11.24 -10.05
CA LEU A 67 15.05 11.69 -10.61
C LEU A 67 15.02 11.69 -12.15
N ALA A 68 14.54 10.61 -12.75
CA ALA A 68 14.44 10.49 -14.22
C ALA A 68 13.50 11.54 -14.83
N THR A 69 12.47 11.97 -14.09
CA THR A 69 11.48 12.95 -14.54
C THR A 69 11.75 14.37 -14.06
N LYS A 70 12.95 14.63 -13.53
CA LYS A 70 13.38 15.95 -13.04
C LYS A 70 12.41 16.54 -12.01
N GLY A 71 11.83 15.67 -11.17
CA GLY A 71 10.89 16.05 -10.13
C GLY A 71 9.46 16.34 -10.59
N SER A 72 9.11 15.98 -11.84
CA SER A 72 7.72 16.08 -12.30
C SER A 72 6.81 15.13 -11.51
N HIS A 73 5.56 15.50 -11.31
CA HIS A 73 4.58 14.59 -10.71
C HIS A 73 4.30 13.42 -11.67
N VAL A 74 4.50 12.19 -11.19
CA VAL A 74 4.30 10.96 -11.96
C VAL A 74 3.43 10.00 -11.18
N GLN A 75 2.31 9.59 -11.79
CA GLN A 75 1.49 8.52 -11.27
C GLN A 75 1.93 7.18 -11.87
N VAL A 76 2.56 6.35 -11.03
CA VAL A 76 2.92 4.98 -11.37
C VAL A 76 1.68 4.09 -11.15
N HIS A 77 1.31 3.32 -12.18
CA HIS A 77 0.14 2.42 -12.20
C HIS A 77 0.54 0.94 -12.16
#